data_AF-A0A1K2FH87-F1
#
_entry.id   AF-A0A1K2FH87-F1
#
_cell.length_a   1.000
_cell.length_b   1.000
_cell.length_c   1.000
_cell.angle_alpha   90.00
_cell.angle_beta   90.00
_cell.angle_gamma   90.00
#
_symmetry.space_group_name_H-M   'P 1'
#
loop_
_entity.id
_entity.type
_entity.pdbx_description
1 polymer ?
#
loop_
_entity_poly.entity_id
_entity_poly.type
_entity_poly.pdbx_seq_one_letter_code
_entity_poly.pdbx_strand_id
1 'polypeptide(L)'
;MLGRARTMTVASGSEHTPHPDPTRMGLSVGEGEEGSPVLWGHWDGRRLAAERIGVERILLAASPSGRRLPTVDTGQWSLALHRTQDGSVLRELDAQGTVPGHPGSTGEDRIHWDHDAASSTRTP
;
A
#
# COMPACT_ATOMS: atom_id res chain seq x y z
N MET A 1 -3.67 -8.46 26.37
CA MET A 1 -4.43 -9.36 25.49
C MET A 1 -3.93 -9.14 24.07
N LEU A 2 -3.71 -10.21 23.30
CA LEU A 2 -3.24 -10.13 21.91
C LEU A 2 -4.41 -10.44 20.97
N GLY A 3 -4.63 -9.60 19.94
CA GLY A 3 -5.64 -9.82 18.91
C GLY A 3 -5.08 -10.62 17.72
N ARG A 4 -5.92 -11.42 17.05
CA ARG A 4 -5.57 -12.11 15.80
C ARG A 4 -6.72 -12.06 14.81
N ALA A 5 -6.38 -11.85 13.54
CA ALA A 5 -7.29 -11.99 12.40
C ALA A 5 -6.67 -12.92 11.36
N ARG A 6 -7.50 -13.68 10.63
CA ARG A 6 -7.06 -14.39 9.43
C ARG A 6 -7.14 -13.43 8.25
N THR A 7 -6.05 -13.27 7.52
CA THR A 7 -5.95 -12.40 6.34
C THR A 7 -6.42 -13.09 5.06
N MET A 8 -6.43 -14.42 5.05
CA MET A 8 -6.70 -15.26 3.87
C MET A 8 -5.74 -14.94 2.72
N THR A 9 -4.46 -14.72 3.05
CA THR A 9 -3.37 -14.39 2.12
C THR A 9 -2.27 -15.45 2.15
N VAL A 10 -1.48 -15.53 1.08
CA VAL A 10 -0.26 -16.37 0.98
C VAL A 10 0.94 -15.47 0.71
N ALA A 11 1.58 -15.01 1.79
CA ALA A 11 2.63 -14.00 1.71
C ALA A 11 4.01 -14.60 1.41
N SER A 12 4.71 -14.04 0.42
CA SER A 12 6.17 -14.13 0.32
C SER A 12 6.86 -13.03 1.13
N GLY A 13 6.13 -11.96 1.48
CA GLY A 13 6.60 -10.86 2.32
C GLY A 13 5.45 -9.94 2.75
N SER A 14 5.71 -9.08 3.73
CA SER A 14 4.72 -8.09 4.18
C SER A 14 5.37 -6.87 4.81
N GLU A 15 4.73 -5.72 4.66
CA GLU A 15 5.15 -4.45 5.24
C GLU A 15 4.02 -3.81 6.06
N HIS A 16 4.36 -3.32 7.24
CA HIS A 16 3.41 -2.70 8.16
C HIS A 16 3.48 -1.17 8.03
N THR A 17 2.33 -0.53 7.87
CA THR A 17 2.22 0.93 7.87
C THR A 17 1.54 1.41 9.15
N PRO A 18 2.22 2.21 10.00
CA PRO A 18 1.63 2.73 11.23
C PRO A 18 0.53 3.76 10.93
N HIS A 19 -0.43 3.88 11.84
CA HIS A 19 -1.49 4.88 11.81
C HIS A 19 -1.45 5.74 13.09
N PRO A 20 -1.80 7.05 13.02
CA PRO A 20 -1.80 7.92 14.20
C PRO A 20 -2.69 7.44 15.35
N ASP A 21 -3.84 6.84 15.03
CA ASP A 21 -4.66 6.07 15.98
C ASP A 21 -4.03 4.66 16.13
N PRO A 22 -3.52 4.30 17.33
CA PRO A 22 -2.79 3.05 17.56
C PRO A 22 -3.68 1.81 17.52
N THR A 23 -5.00 1.98 17.46
CA THR A 23 -5.93 0.87 17.23
C THR A 23 -5.99 0.44 15.77
N ARG A 24 -5.24 1.11 14.88
CA ARG A 24 -5.26 0.87 13.44
C ARG A 24 -3.86 0.64 12.88
N MET A 25 -3.79 -0.13 11.81
CA MET A 25 -2.56 -0.32 11.05
C MET A 25 -2.87 -0.76 9.62
N GLY A 26 -1.99 -0.39 8.69
CA GLY A 26 -1.99 -0.93 7.35
C GLY A 26 -1.04 -2.12 7.22
N LEU A 27 -1.36 -3.02 6.31
CA LEU A 27 -0.53 -4.17 5.97
C LEU A 27 -0.53 -4.37 4.45
N SER A 28 0.61 -4.12 3.81
CA SER A 28 0.86 -4.52 2.43
C SER A 28 1.36 -5.96 2.42
N VAL A 29 0.78 -6.82 1.59
CA VAL A 29 1.20 -8.22 1.45
C VAL A 29 1.67 -8.45 0.03
N GLY A 30 2.89 -8.95 -0.14
CA GLY A 30 3.37 -9.43 -1.44
C GLY A 30 3.11 -10.93 -1.56
N GLU A 31 2.21 -11.32 -2.46
CA GLU A 31 1.91 -12.74 -2.76
C GLU A 31 2.70 -13.30 -3.96
N GLY A 32 3.50 -12.45 -4.63
CA GLY A 32 4.25 -12.81 -5.84
C GLY A 32 4.01 -11.81 -6.96
N GLU A 33 4.09 -12.26 -8.21
CA GLU A 33 3.86 -11.42 -9.41
C GLU A 33 2.40 -10.94 -9.53
N GLU A 34 1.47 -11.63 -8.87
CA GLU A 34 0.06 -11.29 -8.82
C GLU A 34 -0.47 -11.53 -7.41
N GLY A 35 -1.39 -10.68 -6.97
CA GLY A 35 -2.12 -10.81 -5.73
C GLY A 35 -1.53 -9.97 -4.61
N SER A 36 -1.09 -8.73 -4.80
CA SER A 36 -0.60 -7.92 -3.67
C SER A 36 -1.72 -7.13 -2.97
N PRO A 37 -2.45 -7.66 -1.95
CA PRO A 37 -3.49 -6.90 -1.29
C PRO A 37 -2.92 -5.94 -0.26
N VAL A 38 -3.64 -4.84 -0.10
CA VAL A 38 -3.51 -3.98 1.08
C VAL A 38 -4.65 -4.29 2.03
N LEU A 39 -4.29 -4.62 3.27
CA LEU A 39 -5.22 -4.85 4.37
C LEU A 39 -5.17 -3.69 5.37
N TRP A 40 -6.33 -3.38 5.93
CA TRP A 40 -6.52 -2.36 6.94
C TRP A 40 -7.02 -2.98 8.23
N GLY A 41 -6.17 -2.95 9.25
CA GLY A 41 -6.42 -3.49 10.57
C GLY A 41 -7.13 -2.50 11.49
N HIS A 42 -8.09 -2.98 12.28
CA HIS A 42 -8.74 -2.23 13.35
C HIS A 42 -8.95 -3.09 14.59
N TRP A 43 -8.50 -2.59 15.74
CA TRP A 43 -8.67 -3.19 17.05
C TRP A 43 -9.73 -2.44 17.86
N ASP A 44 -10.84 -3.09 18.17
CA ASP A 44 -11.95 -2.48 18.92
C ASP A 44 -11.80 -2.57 20.46
N GLY A 45 -10.65 -3.05 20.96
CA GLY A 45 -10.46 -3.37 22.37
C GLY A 45 -10.67 -4.85 22.72
N ARG A 46 -11.28 -5.64 21.81
CA ARG A 46 -11.59 -7.06 22.01
C ARG A 46 -11.27 -7.95 20.80
N ARG A 47 -11.45 -7.45 19.59
CA ARG A 47 -11.25 -8.17 18.33
C ARG A 47 -10.43 -7.33 17.35
N LEU A 48 -9.52 -8.00 16.66
CA LEU A 48 -8.84 -7.45 15.49
C LEU A 48 -9.66 -7.81 14.25
N ALA A 49 -10.06 -6.81 13.49
CA ALA A 49 -10.60 -6.95 12.15
C ALA A 49 -9.54 -6.52 11.13
N ALA A 50 -9.53 -7.15 9.96
CA ALA A 50 -8.68 -6.77 8.83
C ALA A 50 -9.54 -6.76 7.56
N GLU A 51 -9.62 -5.61 6.90
CA GLU A 51 -10.42 -5.41 5.70
C GLU A 51 -9.51 -5.14 4.51
N ARG A 52 -9.86 -5.65 3.33
CA ARG A 52 -9.09 -5.39 2.12
C ARG A 52 -9.50 -4.04 1.54
N ILE A 53 -8.52 -3.17 1.28
CA ILE A 53 -8.76 -1.83 0.72
C ILE A 53 -8.19 -1.67 -0.70
N GLY A 54 -7.49 -2.68 -1.20
CA GLY A 54 -6.97 -2.73 -2.57
C GLY A 54 -6.39 -4.10 -2.93
N VAL A 55 -6.25 -4.34 -4.23
CA VAL A 55 -5.52 -5.47 -4.84
C VAL A 55 -4.50 -4.92 -5.81
N GLU A 56 -3.38 -5.61 -5.98
CA GLU A 56 -2.20 -5.11 -6.70
C GLU A 56 -1.76 -3.73 -6.24
N ARG A 57 -1.73 -3.50 -4.93
CA ARG A 57 -1.33 -2.22 -4.36
C ARG A 57 -0.30 -2.35 -3.24
N ILE A 58 0.45 -1.28 -3.08
CA ILE A 58 1.42 -1.07 -2.01
C ILE A 58 0.97 0.17 -1.24
N LEU A 59 0.75 0.03 0.07
CA LEU A 59 0.43 1.14 0.96
C LEU A 59 1.70 1.90 1.33
N LEU A 60 1.71 3.22 1.06
CA LEU A 60 2.87 4.06 1.31
C LEU A 60 2.88 4.64 2.73
N ALA A 61 1.71 5.10 3.20
CA ALA A 61 1.59 5.79 4.48
C ALA A 61 0.13 5.87 4.94
N ALA A 62 -0.07 6.26 6.19
CA ALA A 62 -1.30 6.91 6.63
C ALA A 62 -1.08 8.43 6.72
N SER A 63 -2.04 9.22 6.23
CA SER A 63 -1.96 10.68 6.40
C SER A 63 -1.91 11.06 7.89
N PRO A 64 -1.34 12.23 8.27
CA PRO A 64 -1.33 12.69 9.67
C PRO A 64 -2.72 12.80 10.30
N SER A 65 -3.73 13.09 9.47
CA SER A 65 -5.14 13.12 9.91
C SER A 65 -5.73 11.74 10.21
N GLY A 66 -5.07 10.66 9.79
CA GLY A 66 -5.55 9.28 9.81
C GLY A 66 -6.65 8.96 8.79
N ARG A 67 -7.13 9.95 8.03
CA ARG A 67 -8.34 9.79 7.19
C ARG A 67 -8.07 9.39 5.74
N ARG A 68 -6.79 9.33 5.35
CA ARG A 68 -6.38 9.07 3.97
C ARG A 68 -5.18 8.12 3.92
N LEU A 69 -5.18 7.26 2.92
CA LEU A 69 -4.18 6.21 2.68
C LEU A 69 -3.67 6.32 1.24
N PRO A 70 -2.48 6.92 1.00
CA PRO A 70 -1.82 6.87 -0.30
C PRO A 70 -1.30 5.46 -0.61
N THR A 71 -1.61 4.96 -1.79
CA THR A 71 -1.15 3.68 -2.31
C THR A 71 -0.65 3.82 -3.74
N VAL A 72 0.32 3.02 -4.13
CA VAL A 72 0.67 2.82 -5.55
C VAL A 72 0.21 1.44 -6.01
N ASP A 73 -0.02 1.27 -7.31
CA ASP A 73 -0.08 -0.08 -7.87
C ASP A 73 1.31 -0.77 -7.82
N THR A 74 1.36 -2.08 -8.03
CA THR A 74 2.62 -2.85 -7.99
C THR A 74 3.64 -2.41 -9.06
N GLY A 75 3.17 -1.93 -10.22
CA GLY A 75 4.01 -1.29 -11.24
C GLY A 75 4.41 0.15 -10.90
N GLN A 76 3.80 0.73 -9.86
CA GLN A 76 3.99 2.11 -9.41
C GLN A 76 3.72 3.16 -10.49
N TRP A 77 2.83 2.87 -11.43
CA TRP A 77 2.43 3.79 -12.48
C TRP A 77 1.29 4.70 -12.06
N SER A 78 0.56 4.36 -11.01
CA SER A 78 -0.58 5.11 -10.50
C SER A 78 -0.46 5.31 -8.99
N LEU A 79 -0.70 6.53 -8.53
CA LEU A 79 -0.86 6.87 -7.12
C LEU A 79 -2.35 7.08 -6.86
N ALA A 80 -2.93 6.28 -5.98
CA ALA A 80 -4.28 6.46 -5.50
C ALA A 80 -4.29 6.96 -4.05
N LEU A 81 -5.27 7.79 -3.74
CA LEU A 81 -5.55 8.26 -2.39
C LEU A 81 -6.87 7.66 -1.92
N HIS A 82 -6.81 6.74 -0.97
CA HIS A 82 -7.99 6.09 -0.43
C HIS A 82 -8.53 6.81 0.81
N ARG A 83 -9.84 6.74 1.05
CA ARG A 83 -10.47 7.11 2.31
C ARG A 83 -10.34 5.95 3.29
N THR A 84 -9.82 6.20 4.48
CA THR A 84 -9.61 5.15 5.50
C THR A 84 -10.91 4.47 5.97
N GLN A 85 -12.04 5.20 5.95
CA GLN A 85 -13.31 4.71 6.50
C GLN A 85 -13.91 3.53 5.75
N ASP A 86 -13.78 3.51 4.42
CA ASP A 86 -14.45 2.58 3.52
C ASP A 86 -13.52 2.03 2.42
N GLY A 87 -12.24 2.42 2.43
CA GLY A 87 -11.26 2.03 1.42
C GLY A 87 -11.49 2.65 0.04
N SER A 88 -12.49 3.52 -0.13
CA SER A 88 -12.84 4.07 -1.45
C SER A 88 -11.73 4.97 -1.99
N VAL A 89 -11.49 4.89 -3.31
CA VAL A 89 -10.55 5.79 -3.99
C VAL A 89 -11.16 7.19 -4.06
N LEU A 90 -10.48 8.17 -3.49
CA LEU A 90 -10.87 9.58 -3.55
C LEU A 90 -10.32 10.27 -4.79
N ARG A 91 -9.07 9.95 -5.14
CA ARG A 91 -8.31 10.55 -6.25
C ARG A 91 -7.28 9.56 -6.74
N GLU A 92 -6.91 9.70 -8.00
CA GLU A 92 -5.83 8.97 -8.64
C GLU A 92 -4.99 9.93 -9.47
N LEU A 93 -3.69 9.65 -9.57
CA LEU A 93 -2.72 10.35 -10.40
C LEU A 93 -1.86 9.34 -11.14
N ASP A 94 -1.81 9.48 -12.47
CA ASP A 94 -0.88 8.73 -13.30
C ASP A 94 0.53 9.31 -13.12
N ALA A 95 1.53 8.45 -12.99
CA ALA A 95 2.93 8.85 -12.94
C ALA A 95 3.32 9.57 -14.24
N GLN A 96 2.81 9.11 -15.38
CA GLN A 96 3.03 9.73 -16.67
C GLN A 96 2.47 11.15 -16.70
N GLY A 97 3.35 12.13 -16.94
CA GLY A 97 2.98 13.54 -16.98
C GLY A 97 2.82 14.21 -15.60
N THR A 98 2.91 13.46 -14.50
CA THR A 98 2.90 14.00 -13.13
C THR A 98 4.29 13.98 -12.51
N VAL A 99 5.00 12.85 -12.65
CA VAL A 99 6.32 12.64 -12.06
C VAL A 99 7.38 12.94 -13.13
N PRO A 100 8.44 13.71 -12.80
CA PRO A 100 9.57 13.89 -13.70
C PRO A 100 10.24 12.54 -14.02
N GLY A 101 10.73 12.36 -15.24
CA GLY A 101 11.51 11.18 -15.60
C GLY A 101 12.78 11.07 -14.74
N HIS A 102 13.21 9.83 -14.45
CA HIS A 102 14.40 9.58 -13.65
C HIS A 102 15.64 10.17 -14.37
N PRO A 103 16.54 10.91 -13.68
CA PRO A 103 17.68 11.59 -14.33
C PRO A 103 18.63 10.67 -15.09
N GLY A 104 18.70 9.39 -14.70
CA GLY A 104 19.51 8.35 -15.35
C GLY A 104 18.77 7.51 -16.39
N SER A 105 17.49 7.78 -16.68
CA SER A 105 16.75 7.01 -17.67
C SER A 105 17.21 7.37 -19.10
N THR A 106 17.24 6.37 -19.98
CA THR A 106 17.48 6.56 -21.42
C THR A 106 16.25 7.09 -22.17
N GLY A 107 15.12 7.29 -21.46
CA GLY A 107 13.85 7.74 -22.03
C GLY A 107 12.94 6.60 -22.50
N GLU A 108 13.40 5.35 -22.41
CA GLU A 108 12.61 4.16 -22.73
C GLU A 108 11.89 3.57 -21.50
N ASP A 109 12.33 3.94 -20.29
CA ASP A 109 11.72 3.44 -19.05
C ASP A 109 10.38 4.11 -18.77
N ARG A 110 9.46 3.33 -18.22
CA ARG A 110 8.18 3.87 -17.75
C ARG A 110 8.39 4.67 -16.46
N ILE A 111 7.82 5.88 -16.46
CA ILE A 111 7.81 6.76 -15.28
C ILE A 111 7.00 6.10 -14.16
N HIS A 112 7.52 6.14 -12.93
CA HIS A 112 6.90 5.54 -11.75
C HIS A 112 7.19 6.35 -10.49
N TRP A 113 6.45 6.07 -9.41
CA TRP A 113 6.48 6.84 -8.15
C TRP A 113 7.69 6.56 -7.22
N ASP A 114 8.69 5.82 -7.70
CA ASP A 114 9.99 5.52 -7.06
C ASP A 114 9.90 5.19 -5.55
N HIS A 115 8.93 4.36 -5.18
CA HIS A 115 8.80 3.81 -3.85
C HIS A 115 9.67 2.56 -3.70
N ASP A 116 10.59 2.63 -2.75
CA ASP A 116 11.48 1.53 -2.37
C ASP A 116 10.68 0.50 -1.53
N ALA A 117 9.85 -0.30 -2.21
CA ALA A 117 9.11 -1.38 -1.58
C ALA A 117 10.05 -2.57 -1.35
N ALA A 118 10.07 -3.13 -0.14
CA ALA A 118 10.94 -4.26 0.21
C ALA A 118 10.74 -5.54 -0.65
N SER A 119 9.75 -5.56 -1.56
CA SER A 119 9.50 -6.62 -2.54
C SER A 119 10.23 -6.44 -3.87
N SER A 120 10.84 -5.29 -4.16
CA SER A 120 11.73 -5.18 -5.32
C SER A 120 13.03 -5.91 -5.01
N THR A 121 13.20 -7.08 -5.62
CA THR A 121 14.46 -7.82 -5.54
C THR A 121 15.56 -6.91 -6.05
N ARG A 122 16.42 -6.42 -5.14
CA ARG A 122 17.62 -5.70 -5.52
C ARG A 122 18.57 -6.72 -6.16
N THR A 123 18.57 -6.80 -7.49
CA THR A 123 19.56 -7.62 -8.20
C THR A 123 20.96 -7.09 -7.84
N PRO A 124 21.91 -7.96 -7.46
CA PRO A 124 23.21 -7.58 -6.92
C PRO A 124 24.09 -6.78 -7.90
#